data_AF-A0AAE1JQJ3-F1
#
_entry.id   AF-A0AAE1JQJ3-F1
#
_cell.length_a   1.000
_cell.length_b   1.000
_cell.length_c   1.000
_cell.angle_alpha   90.00
_cell.angle_beta   90.00
_cell.angle_gamma   90.00
#
_symmetry.space_group_name_H-M   'P 1'
#
loop_
_entity.id
_entity.type
_entity.pdbx_description
1 polymer ?
#
loop_
_entity_poly.entity_id
_entity_poly.type
_entity_poly.pdbx_seq_one_letter_code
_entity_poly.pdbx_strand_id
1 'polypeptide(L)'
;MATRTVVPQQAVRGEAVVGGVKQQKKNGAAEGRNRRALGDIGNQGPPRNIEVVKPNRPVTRSFRAQLLANAQAAAENNKKQACANVGGPPVLDVIANKAAPKPAQKIVSVKPRNENMAEARSEEEIRKEKAANKKKEGVEKSKKKPHTLTSVLTARSKAACGVTNKPKEQIVDIDAVDTGNELAAVEYIDDIYKFYKLVENENRPRDYIGSQPEINEKMRAILIDWLIDVHSKFDLSPEALYLTINIIDRFLSTKVATRGELQLVGISAMLLASKYEEIWPPQVNDFVFLSDRAYTHEQILAMEKTILGKLEWTLTVPTHYVFLVRFIKASLPDEELENTVHFLAELGLMNYETMIRHSPSKVAASAVYAARCTLNKSPSWNETLSLHTGYSEEQLMECARELVRCHSMAGSGKLQAVHRKYSDAKRRTVALLSPAKNLLHS
;
A
#
# COMPACT_ATOMS: atom_id res chain seq x y z
N MET A 1 22.65 -30.99 -25.77
CA MET A 1 22.42 -32.35 -26.31
C MET A 1 22.00 -33.26 -25.17
N ALA A 2 20.80 -33.85 -25.23
CA ALA A 2 20.36 -35.04 -24.48
C ALA A 2 18.86 -35.28 -24.79
N THR A 3 18.58 -35.90 -25.92
CA THR A 3 17.22 -36.20 -26.39
C THR A 3 16.73 -37.55 -25.84
N ARG A 4 15.48 -37.59 -25.34
CA ARG A 4 14.64 -38.80 -25.28
C ARG A 4 13.20 -38.44 -25.64
N THR A 5 12.85 -38.53 -26.93
CA THR A 5 12.00 -39.59 -27.51
C THR A 5 10.60 -39.73 -26.93
N VAL A 6 9.63 -39.19 -27.68
CA VAL A 6 8.19 -39.46 -27.60
C VAL A 6 7.88 -40.78 -28.30
N VAL A 7 6.91 -41.55 -27.79
CA VAL A 7 6.23 -42.65 -28.51
C VAL A 7 4.72 -42.49 -28.35
N PRO A 8 3.92 -42.42 -29.43
CA PRO A 8 2.46 -42.27 -29.37
C PRO A 8 1.72 -43.54 -29.83
N GLN A 9 0.63 -43.91 -29.14
CA GLN A 9 -0.45 -44.82 -29.58
C GLN A 9 -1.50 -44.94 -28.44
N GLN A 10 -2.80 -45.16 -28.64
CA GLN A 10 -3.61 -45.25 -29.86
C GLN A 10 -5.08 -44.95 -29.51
N ALA A 11 -5.88 -44.43 -30.44
CA ALA A 11 -7.32 -44.32 -30.28
C ALA A 11 -8.02 -45.66 -30.59
N VAL A 12 -9.08 -45.99 -29.85
CA VAL A 12 -10.03 -47.05 -30.20
C VAL A 12 -11.41 -46.43 -30.44
N ARG A 13 -12.03 -46.83 -31.55
CA ARG A 13 -13.31 -46.33 -32.07
C ARG A 13 -14.39 -47.40 -31.83
N GLY A 14 -15.61 -46.97 -31.50
CA GLY A 14 -16.77 -47.85 -31.32
C GLY A 14 -18.10 -47.10 -31.44
N GLU A 15 -18.67 -47.10 -32.65
CA GLU A 15 -20.09 -46.85 -32.93
C GLU A 15 -20.89 -48.12 -32.52
N ALA A 16 -22.22 -48.21 -32.34
CA ALA A 16 -23.41 -47.35 -32.54
C ALA A 16 -24.48 -47.74 -31.46
N VAL A 17 -25.81 -47.54 -31.49
CA VAL A 17 -26.77 -46.99 -32.49
C VAL A 17 -28.07 -46.47 -31.80
N VAL A 18 -28.74 -45.50 -32.42
CA VAL A 18 -30.19 -45.16 -32.44
C VAL A 18 -31.12 -45.47 -31.24
N GLY A 19 -31.90 -44.44 -30.83
CA GLY A 19 -33.16 -44.61 -30.08
C GLY A 19 -33.87 -43.27 -29.80
N GLY A 20 -34.66 -42.76 -30.76
CA GLY A 20 -35.36 -41.46 -30.60
C GLY A 20 -36.87 -41.58 -30.41
N VAL A 21 -37.43 -40.84 -29.44
CA VAL A 21 -38.88 -40.58 -29.32
C VAL A 21 -39.10 -39.12 -28.90
N LYS A 22 -40.03 -38.43 -29.59
CA LYS A 22 -40.56 -37.11 -29.18
C LYS A 22 -41.78 -37.30 -28.29
N GLN A 23 -41.96 -36.50 -27.23
CA GLN A 23 -43.22 -35.75 -27.00
C GLN A 23 -43.19 -34.71 -25.85
N GLN A 24 -43.62 -33.50 -26.23
CA GLN A 24 -44.37 -32.46 -25.50
C GLN A 24 -44.35 -32.29 -23.96
N LYS A 25 -43.90 -31.09 -23.56
CA LYS A 25 -44.46 -30.15 -22.55
C LYS A 25 -45.39 -30.69 -21.44
N LYS A 26 -45.01 -30.41 -20.18
CA LYS A 26 -45.91 -29.75 -19.20
C LYS A 26 -45.12 -28.86 -18.23
N ASN A 27 -45.78 -27.80 -17.74
CA ASN A 27 -45.17 -26.77 -16.91
C ASN A 27 -44.99 -27.21 -15.45
N GLY A 28 -43.93 -26.71 -14.80
CA GLY A 28 -43.74 -26.78 -13.35
C GLY A 28 -42.70 -25.74 -12.92
N ALA A 29 -43.15 -24.58 -12.45
CA ALA A 29 -42.28 -23.50 -12.04
C ALA A 29 -41.81 -23.67 -10.59
N ALA A 30 -40.50 -23.54 -10.35
CA ALA A 30 -39.91 -23.42 -9.02
C ALA A 30 -38.81 -22.34 -9.06
N GLU A 31 -39.12 -21.14 -8.59
CA GLU A 31 -38.16 -20.03 -8.50
C GLU A 31 -37.14 -20.27 -7.37
N GLY A 32 -36.00 -20.90 -7.70
CA GLY A 32 -34.80 -20.84 -6.86
C GLY A 32 -34.19 -19.44 -6.89
N ARG A 33 -34.59 -18.55 -5.97
CA ARG A 33 -34.07 -17.16 -5.90
C ARG A 33 -32.65 -17.09 -5.33
N ASN A 34 -31.66 -17.41 -6.17
CA ASN A 34 -30.27 -17.02 -5.93
C ASN A 34 -30.15 -15.49 -6.00
N ARG A 35 -29.97 -14.84 -4.85
CA ARG A 35 -29.67 -13.40 -4.77
C ARG A 35 -28.25 -13.15 -5.28
N ARG A 36 -28.09 -12.18 -6.18
CA ARG A 36 -26.80 -11.83 -6.79
C ARG A 36 -26.02 -10.90 -5.85
N ALA A 37 -24.77 -11.24 -5.54
CA ALA A 37 -23.79 -10.26 -5.09
C ALA A 37 -23.41 -9.36 -6.29
N LEU A 38 -23.16 -8.07 -6.02
CA LEU A 38 -23.15 -6.96 -6.99
C LEU A 38 -24.55 -6.64 -7.56
N GLY A 39 -25.28 -5.77 -6.84
CA GLY A 39 -26.52 -5.16 -7.31
C GLY A 39 -26.29 -4.11 -8.40
N ASP A 40 -27.35 -3.77 -9.14
CA ASP A 40 -27.28 -3.02 -10.39
C ASP A 40 -26.65 -1.63 -10.29
N ILE A 41 -25.84 -1.30 -11.30
CA ILE A 41 -25.25 0.02 -11.49
C ILE A 41 -26.31 0.92 -12.15
N GLY A 42 -27.18 1.55 -11.34
CA GLY A 42 -28.31 2.33 -11.86
C GLY A 42 -28.98 3.31 -10.89
N ASN A 43 -28.38 4.50 -10.75
CA ASN A 43 -29.03 5.80 -10.42
C ASN A 43 -29.68 6.07 -9.03
N GLN A 44 -29.30 7.26 -8.52
CA GLN A 44 -30.03 8.20 -7.63
C GLN A 44 -30.15 7.94 -6.10
N GLY A 45 -29.71 8.95 -5.33
CA GLY A 45 -29.94 9.10 -3.88
C GLY A 45 -28.69 9.59 -3.11
N PRO A 46 -28.69 10.78 -2.45
CA PRO A 46 -27.55 11.24 -1.68
C PRO A 46 -27.46 10.54 -0.31
N PRO A 47 -26.26 10.18 0.18
CA PRO A 47 -26.11 9.57 1.50
C PRO A 47 -26.35 10.59 2.62
N ARG A 48 -27.09 10.17 3.65
CA ARG A 48 -27.23 10.95 4.90
C ARG A 48 -25.95 10.83 5.72
N ASN A 49 -25.46 11.96 6.25
CA ASN A 49 -24.35 11.99 7.19
C ASN A 49 -24.70 11.21 8.48
N ILE A 50 -23.72 10.46 8.98
CA ILE A 50 -23.70 9.96 10.36
C ILE A 50 -22.37 10.41 10.96
N GLU A 51 -22.42 11.09 12.10
CA GLU A 51 -21.27 11.70 12.74
C GLU A 51 -20.31 10.65 13.35
N VAL A 52 -19.02 10.96 13.33
CA VAL A 52 -17.95 10.06 13.78
C VAL A 52 -17.49 10.45 15.18
N VAL A 53 -17.65 9.54 16.15
CA VAL A 53 -16.98 9.60 17.46
C VAL A 53 -15.94 8.48 17.53
N LYS A 54 -14.66 8.86 17.63
CA LYS A 54 -13.51 7.94 17.78
C LYS A 54 -13.23 7.66 19.27
N PRO A 55 -12.76 6.45 19.61
CA PRO A 55 -11.84 6.26 20.71
C PRO A 55 -10.49 5.67 20.26
N ASN A 56 -9.39 6.24 20.77
CA ASN A 56 -8.04 5.65 20.65
C ASN A 56 -7.89 4.42 21.55
N ARG A 57 -7.48 3.26 21.00
CA ARG A 57 -6.56 2.24 21.58
C ARG A 57 -6.47 0.98 20.69
N PRO A 58 -5.40 0.16 20.81
CA PRO A 58 -5.16 -0.96 19.91
C PRO A 58 -6.21 -2.07 20.01
N VAL A 59 -6.36 -2.83 18.92
CA VAL A 59 -7.44 -3.82 18.70
C VAL A 59 -7.34 -4.97 19.69
N THR A 60 -8.15 -4.93 20.76
CA THR A 60 -8.18 -5.94 21.82
C THR A 60 -9.61 -6.38 22.12
N ARG A 61 -9.99 -7.60 21.69
CA ARG A 61 -11.22 -8.35 22.05
C ARG A 61 -12.59 -7.70 21.73
N SER A 62 -12.66 -6.37 21.64
CA SER A 62 -13.86 -5.55 21.45
C SER A 62 -14.40 -5.64 20.04
N PHE A 63 -13.55 -5.67 19.01
CA PHE A 63 -13.99 -5.86 17.61
C PHE A 63 -14.69 -7.22 17.43
N ARG A 64 -14.13 -8.29 18.02
CA ARG A 64 -14.76 -9.61 18.07
C ARG A 64 -16.10 -9.59 18.83
N ALA A 65 -16.18 -8.86 19.95
CA ALA A 65 -17.43 -8.68 20.69
C ALA A 65 -18.47 -7.86 19.91
N GLN A 66 -18.04 -6.85 19.15
CA GLN A 66 -18.90 -5.98 18.34
C GLN A 66 -19.42 -6.71 17.10
N LEU A 67 -18.60 -7.55 16.45
CA LEU A 67 -19.03 -8.49 15.41
C LEU A 67 -20.03 -9.52 15.93
N LEU A 68 -19.79 -10.09 17.11
CA LEU A 68 -20.72 -11.02 17.76
C LEU A 68 -22.04 -10.34 18.15
N ALA A 69 -22.01 -9.13 18.71
CA ALA A 69 -23.19 -8.35 19.05
C ALA A 69 -24.02 -7.99 17.80
N ASN A 70 -23.36 -7.59 16.71
CA ASN A 70 -24.02 -7.31 15.44
C ASN A 70 -24.65 -8.58 14.82
N ALA A 71 -23.98 -9.74 14.94
CA ALA A 71 -24.53 -11.02 14.51
C ALA A 71 -25.74 -11.46 15.35
N GLN A 72 -25.71 -11.22 16.67
CA GLN A 72 -26.84 -11.50 17.57
C GLN A 72 -28.03 -10.56 17.29
N ALA A 73 -27.80 -9.26 17.09
CA ALA A 73 -28.84 -8.31 16.71
C ALA A 73 -29.50 -8.65 15.35
N ALA A 74 -28.72 -9.11 14.37
CA ALA A 74 -29.25 -9.60 13.09
C ALA A 74 -30.10 -10.88 13.26
N ALA A 75 -29.71 -11.79 14.15
CA ALA A 75 -30.48 -12.99 14.46
C ALA A 75 -31.80 -12.68 15.20
N GLU A 76 -31.80 -11.71 16.14
CA GLU A 76 -33.01 -11.29 16.84
C GLU A 76 -34.01 -10.56 15.94
N ASN A 77 -33.54 -9.71 15.01
CA ASN A 77 -34.41 -9.05 14.04
C ASN A 77 -35.10 -10.07 13.11
N ASN A 78 -34.41 -11.13 12.70
CA ASN A 78 -35.01 -12.23 11.94
C ASN A 78 -36.03 -13.04 12.78
N LYS A 79 -35.84 -13.19 14.10
CA LYS A 79 -36.87 -13.80 14.97
C LYS A 79 -38.10 -12.90 15.17
N LYS A 80 -37.92 -11.58 15.24
CA LYS A 80 -39.04 -10.62 15.40
C LYS A 80 -39.91 -10.47 14.16
N GLN A 81 -39.46 -10.89 12.98
CA GLN A 81 -40.30 -10.98 11.76
C GLN A 81 -41.07 -12.30 11.62
N ALA A 82 -40.82 -13.31 12.45
CA ALA A 82 -41.45 -14.64 12.33
C ALA A 82 -42.61 -14.90 13.32
N CYS A 83 -42.92 -13.96 14.23
CA CYS A 83 -43.97 -14.12 15.24
C CYS A 83 -44.81 -12.83 15.41
N ALA A 84 -45.67 -12.56 14.42
CA ALA A 84 -46.69 -11.50 14.52
C ALA A 84 -47.94 -11.86 13.69
N ASN A 85 -48.67 -12.89 14.12
CA ASN A 85 -50.08 -13.08 13.76
C ASN A 85 -50.77 -13.92 14.84
N VAL A 86 -52.01 -13.52 15.19
CA VAL A 86 -52.98 -14.07 16.18
C VAL A 86 -53.13 -13.27 17.50
N GLY A 87 -54.32 -12.65 17.65
CA GLY A 87 -55.11 -12.56 18.91
C GLY A 87 -54.68 -11.58 20.03
N GLY A 88 -55.54 -10.59 20.35
CA GLY A 88 -55.55 -9.85 21.63
C GLY A 88 -56.45 -10.51 22.70
N PRO A 89 -56.94 -9.82 23.76
CA PRO A 89 -56.82 -8.40 24.13
C PRO A 89 -56.13 -8.16 25.53
N PRO A 90 -56.00 -6.91 26.04
CA PRO A 90 -55.12 -6.59 27.18
C PRO A 90 -55.84 -6.34 28.53
N VAL A 91 -55.10 -6.46 29.64
CA VAL A 91 -55.44 -5.91 30.97
C VAL A 91 -54.19 -5.28 31.62
N LEU A 92 -54.38 -4.25 32.45
CA LEU A 92 -53.34 -3.41 33.08
C LEU A 92 -52.62 -4.10 34.26
N ASP A 93 -51.43 -3.62 34.66
CA ASP A 93 -51.34 -2.79 35.89
C ASP A 93 -49.95 -2.19 36.28
N VAL A 94 -50.07 -1.01 36.93
CA VAL A 94 -49.27 -0.46 38.05
C VAL A 94 -47.74 -0.24 37.95
N ILE A 95 -47.39 1.03 37.68
CA ILE A 95 -46.48 1.93 38.44
C ILE A 95 -45.56 1.31 39.52
N ALA A 96 -44.24 1.57 39.40
CA ALA A 96 -43.35 1.76 40.56
C ALA A 96 -42.19 2.72 40.26
N ASN A 97 -42.24 3.93 40.81
CA ASN A 97 -41.08 4.84 40.86
C ASN A 97 -40.04 4.33 41.88
N LYS A 98 -38.75 4.45 41.57
CA LYS A 98 -37.71 4.67 42.59
C LYS A 98 -36.45 5.30 42.00
N ALA A 99 -36.11 6.49 42.50
CA ALA A 99 -34.87 7.19 42.18
C ALA A 99 -33.70 6.69 43.05
N ALA A 100 -32.48 6.78 42.54
CA ALA A 100 -31.23 6.62 43.29
C ALA A 100 -30.15 7.59 42.74
N PRO A 101 -29.15 8.00 43.54
CA PRO A 101 -28.54 9.33 43.38
C PRO A 101 -27.15 9.36 42.72
N LYS A 102 -26.71 10.57 42.36
CA LYS A 102 -25.30 10.90 42.12
C LYS A 102 -24.49 10.81 43.43
N PRO A 103 -23.22 10.35 43.39
CA PRO A 103 -22.19 10.76 44.34
C PRO A 103 -21.18 11.73 43.69
N ALA A 104 -20.66 12.65 44.49
CA ALA A 104 -19.72 13.70 44.08
C ALA A 104 -18.25 13.30 44.30
N GLN A 105 -17.35 14.20 43.87
CA GLN A 105 -15.89 14.07 43.90
C GLN A 105 -15.33 13.93 45.34
N LYS A 106 -14.18 13.27 45.46
CA LYS A 106 -13.28 13.42 46.61
C LYS A 106 -11.99 14.13 46.18
N ILE A 107 -11.67 15.20 46.91
CA ILE A 107 -10.41 15.93 46.85
C ILE A 107 -9.42 15.23 47.79
N VAL A 108 -8.16 15.10 47.37
CA VAL A 108 -7.00 15.04 48.29
C VAL A 108 -5.96 16.01 47.77
N SER A 109 -5.45 16.86 48.66
CA SER A 109 -4.55 17.96 48.37
C SER A 109 -3.22 17.77 49.10
N VAL A 110 -2.10 18.00 48.40
CA VAL A 110 -0.79 18.30 49.02
C VAL A 110 -0.18 19.49 48.27
N LYS A 111 0.51 20.37 49.01
CA LYS A 111 0.92 21.72 48.63
C LYS A 111 2.13 21.78 47.66
N PRO A 112 2.34 22.94 46.99
CA PRO A 112 3.41 23.13 46.01
C PRO A 112 4.78 23.40 46.67
N ARG A 113 5.85 23.32 45.86
CA ARG A 113 7.18 23.83 46.20
C ARG A 113 7.57 24.93 45.22
N ASN A 114 7.96 26.09 45.75
CA ASN A 114 8.21 27.30 44.98
C ASN A 114 9.49 27.27 44.14
N GLU A 115 9.47 28.17 43.16
CA GLU A 115 10.58 28.69 42.37
C GLU A 115 11.73 29.24 43.24
N ASN A 116 12.97 29.08 42.76
CA ASN A 116 13.94 30.16 42.56
C ASN A 116 15.33 29.59 42.24
N MET A 117 15.83 29.86 41.04
CA MET A 117 17.11 30.56 40.82
C MET A 117 17.32 30.77 39.31
N ALA A 118 17.09 32.00 38.87
CA ALA A 118 17.70 32.50 37.65
C ALA A 118 19.16 32.85 37.98
N GLU A 119 20.11 32.28 37.24
CA GLU A 119 21.52 32.66 37.36
C GLU A 119 21.89 33.56 36.18
N ALA A 120 21.77 34.86 36.40
CA ALA A 120 22.16 35.88 35.44
C ALA A 120 23.69 35.92 35.34
N ARG A 121 24.25 35.53 34.18
CA ARG A 121 25.62 35.92 33.82
C ARG A 121 25.62 37.40 33.43
N SER A 122 26.43 38.17 34.12
CA SER A 122 26.56 39.62 33.99
C SER A 122 27.26 40.05 32.70
N GLU A 123 26.99 41.29 32.27
CA GLU A 123 27.41 41.88 30.99
C GLU A 123 28.91 42.26 30.89
N GLU A 124 29.80 41.62 31.65
CA GLU A 124 31.22 42.05 31.74
C GLU A 124 32.25 41.21 30.95
N GLU A 125 31.92 40.04 30.42
CA GLU A 125 32.91 39.20 29.70
C GLU A 125 32.89 39.33 28.16
N ILE A 126 31.88 39.96 27.54
CA ILE A 126 31.86 40.20 26.08
C ILE A 126 32.68 41.46 25.69
N ARG A 127 33.37 42.09 26.65
CA ARG A 127 34.16 43.32 26.43
C ARG A 127 35.65 43.12 26.11
N LYS A 128 36.14 41.89 25.92
CA LYS A 128 37.57 41.62 25.61
C LYS A 128 37.92 41.01 24.25
N GLU A 129 36.96 40.64 23.39
CA GLU A 129 37.25 40.16 22.03
C GLU A 129 36.89 41.16 20.89
N LYS A 130 36.42 42.37 21.23
CA LYS A 130 36.17 43.45 20.24
C LYS A 130 37.19 44.59 20.31
N ALA A 131 38.46 44.25 20.54
CA ALA A 131 39.58 45.20 20.60
C ALA A 131 40.78 44.80 19.71
N ALA A 132 40.52 44.22 18.53
CA ALA A 132 41.56 43.88 17.55
C ALA A 132 41.16 44.16 16.09
N ASN A 133 40.28 45.15 15.82
CA ASN A 133 39.94 45.49 14.44
C ASN A 133 39.53 46.96 14.23
N LYS A 134 40.52 47.87 14.16
CA LYS A 134 40.47 49.13 13.37
C LYS A 134 41.81 49.88 13.39
N LYS A 135 42.58 49.77 12.31
CA LYS A 135 43.27 50.85 11.58
C LYS A 135 44.43 50.31 10.74
N LYS A 136 44.24 50.30 9.42
CA LYS A 136 45.15 50.93 8.43
C LYS A 136 44.52 50.82 7.04
N GLU A 137 43.73 51.83 6.68
CA GLU A 137 43.60 52.19 5.27
C GLU A 137 44.91 52.90 4.88
N GLY A 138 45.44 52.54 3.70
CA GLY A 138 46.75 52.98 3.24
C GLY A 138 47.02 52.38 1.86
N VAL A 139 46.73 53.18 0.83
CA VAL A 139 46.86 52.88 -0.60
C VAL A 139 48.18 52.19 -0.95
N GLU A 140 48.15 51.00 -1.58
CA GLU A 140 49.12 50.68 -2.63
C GLU A 140 48.72 49.55 -3.62
N LYS A 141 48.65 49.95 -4.90
CA LYS A 141 48.90 49.27 -6.19
C LYS A 141 48.89 47.74 -6.29
N SER A 142 48.17 47.28 -7.31
CA SER A 142 48.06 45.88 -7.75
C SER A 142 49.41 45.22 -8.09
N LYS A 143 49.74 44.13 -7.38
CA LYS A 143 50.80 43.19 -7.77
C LYS A 143 50.17 41.90 -8.29
N LYS A 144 50.25 41.68 -9.62
CA LYS A 144 49.91 40.38 -10.22
C LYS A 144 50.87 39.31 -9.66
N LYS A 145 50.34 38.23 -9.09
CA LYS A 145 51.16 37.08 -8.68
C LYS A 145 51.79 36.45 -9.93
N PRO A 146 53.08 36.04 -9.90
CA PRO A 146 53.69 35.38 -11.05
C PRO A 146 53.05 34.01 -11.28
N HIS A 147 52.69 33.72 -12.54
CA HIS A 147 52.25 32.39 -12.93
C HIS A 147 53.44 31.42 -12.94
N THR A 148 53.60 30.66 -11.86
CA THR A 148 54.53 29.51 -11.87
C THR A 148 54.02 28.45 -12.85
N LEU A 149 54.95 27.82 -13.59
CA LEU A 149 54.65 26.72 -14.52
C LEU A 149 53.81 25.62 -13.86
N THR A 150 54.07 25.32 -12.58
CA THR A 150 53.30 24.38 -11.75
C THR A 150 51.81 24.74 -11.68
N SER A 151 51.45 26.02 -11.55
CA SER A 151 50.04 26.45 -11.52
C SER A 151 49.35 26.27 -12.87
N VAL A 152 50.06 26.54 -13.97
CA VAL A 152 49.55 26.38 -15.35
C VAL A 152 49.39 24.89 -15.69
N LEU A 153 50.36 24.05 -15.32
CA LEU A 153 50.29 22.59 -15.50
C LEU A 153 49.17 21.97 -14.66
N THR A 154 49.00 22.40 -13.40
CA THR A 154 47.90 21.93 -12.54
C THR A 154 46.54 22.35 -13.08
N ALA A 155 46.40 23.60 -13.57
CA ALA A 155 45.17 24.08 -14.21
C ALA A 155 44.85 23.32 -15.50
N ARG A 156 45.86 23.06 -16.35
CA ARG A 156 45.71 22.28 -17.58
C ARG A 156 45.38 20.81 -17.32
N SER A 157 45.98 20.20 -16.29
CA SER A 157 45.64 18.85 -15.85
C SER A 157 44.18 18.76 -15.37
N LYS A 158 43.73 19.69 -14.52
CA LYS A 158 42.32 19.74 -14.07
C LYS A 158 41.34 19.93 -15.24
N ALA A 159 41.68 20.77 -16.22
CA ALA A 159 40.88 20.98 -17.42
C ALA A 159 40.85 19.73 -18.33
N ALA A 160 41.99 19.06 -18.53
CA ALA A 160 42.09 17.84 -19.33
C ALA A 160 41.36 16.64 -18.70
N CYS A 161 41.32 16.57 -17.36
CA CYS A 161 40.60 15.53 -16.62
C CYS A 161 39.10 15.82 -16.44
N GLY A 162 38.55 16.89 -17.03
CA GLY A 162 37.12 17.23 -16.92
C GLY A 162 36.64 17.57 -15.50
N VAL A 163 37.56 17.83 -14.55
CA VAL A 163 37.24 18.09 -13.15
C VAL A 163 36.71 19.51 -12.99
N THR A 164 35.43 19.68 -13.34
CA THR A 164 34.64 20.83 -12.92
C THR A 164 34.51 20.82 -11.39
N ASN A 165 34.58 22.00 -10.76
CA ASN A 165 34.29 22.15 -9.34
C ASN A 165 32.76 22.06 -9.09
N LYS A 166 32.11 21.00 -9.56
CA LYS A 166 30.85 20.57 -8.93
C LYS A 166 31.20 20.17 -7.50
N PRO A 167 30.47 20.61 -6.46
CA PRO A 167 30.54 19.91 -5.19
C PRO A 167 30.19 18.46 -5.50
N LYS A 168 31.07 17.51 -5.14
CA LYS A 168 30.69 16.10 -5.18
C LYS A 168 29.49 15.98 -4.23
N GLU A 169 28.32 15.61 -4.75
CA GLU A 169 27.19 15.28 -3.89
C GLU A 169 27.67 14.20 -2.93
N GLN A 170 27.63 14.52 -1.64
CA GLN A 170 28.18 13.64 -0.64
C GLN A 170 27.20 12.49 -0.47
N ILE A 171 27.53 11.36 -1.11
CA ILE A 171 26.78 10.10 -0.96
C ILE A 171 26.64 9.85 0.54
N VAL A 172 25.39 9.75 0.98
CA VAL A 172 25.05 9.58 2.40
C VAL A 172 25.00 8.09 2.69
N ASP A 173 25.73 7.68 3.72
CA ASP A 173 25.54 6.36 4.33
C ASP A 173 24.18 6.35 5.04
N ILE A 174 23.22 5.65 4.44
CA ILE A 174 21.85 5.57 4.95
C ILE A 174 21.69 4.51 6.05
N ASP A 175 22.68 3.66 6.28
CA ASP A 175 22.63 2.55 7.24
C ASP A 175 23.42 2.81 8.52
N ALA A 176 24.24 3.88 8.55
CA ALA A 176 24.97 4.32 9.73
C ALA A 176 24.14 4.36 11.03
N VAL A 177 22.87 4.78 10.96
CA VAL A 177 21.94 4.85 12.10
C VAL A 177 21.51 3.47 12.64
N ASP A 178 21.59 2.43 11.82
CA ASP A 178 21.16 1.07 12.13
C ASP A 178 22.32 0.14 12.53
N THR A 179 23.57 0.64 12.58
CA THR A 179 24.78 -0.14 12.91
C THR A 179 24.67 -0.94 14.22
N GLY A 180 23.86 -0.47 15.19
CA GLY A 180 23.60 -1.15 16.47
C GLY A 180 22.29 -1.94 16.53
N ASN A 181 21.57 -2.07 15.42
CA ASN A 181 20.25 -2.72 15.33
C ASN A 181 20.38 -4.09 14.66
N GLU A 182 20.44 -5.15 15.47
CA GLU A 182 20.55 -6.54 14.97
C GLU A 182 19.42 -6.91 13.99
N LEU A 183 18.22 -6.32 14.15
CA LEU A 183 17.07 -6.58 13.27
C LEU A 183 17.17 -5.86 11.91
N ALA A 184 18.05 -4.88 11.75
CA ALA A 184 18.27 -4.20 10.48
C ALA A 184 19.19 -4.99 9.52
N ALA A 185 19.89 -6.02 10.02
CA ALA A 185 20.76 -6.89 9.24
C ALA A 185 21.75 -6.15 8.31
N VAL A 186 22.32 -5.02 8.80
CA VAL A 186 23.15 -4.09 8.01
C VAL A 186 24.32 -4.79 7.31
N GLU A 187 24.92 -5.80 7.93
CA GLU A 187 26.02 -6.58 7.33
C GLU A 187 25.62 -7.37 6.06
N TYR A 188 24.33 -7.71 5.90
CA TYR A 188 23.80 -8.45 4.76
C TYR A 188 22.98 -7.58 3.81
N ILE A 189 22.68 -6.32 4.15
CA ILE A 189 21.65 -5.52 3.47
C ILE A 189 21.92 -5.35 1.97
N ASP A 190 23.18 -5.13 1.60
CA ASP A 190 23.57 -4.97 0.20
C ASP A 190 23.45 -6.29 -0.58
N ASP A 191 23.72 -7.44 0.04
CA ASP A 191 23.57 -8.75 -0.60
C ASP A 191 22.09 -9.15 -0.73
N ILE A 192 21.27 -8.80 0.26
CA ILE A 192 19.80 -8.92 0.21
C ILE A 192 19.25 -8.11 -0.97
N TYR A 193 19.64 -6.84 -1.14
CA TYR A 193 19.16 -6.01 -2.24
C TYR A 193 19.72 -6.41 -3.62
N LYS A 194 20.96 -6.89 -3.70
CA LYS A 194 21.50 -7.53 -4.93
C LYS A 194 20.67 -8.75 -5.30
N PHE A 195 20.34 -9.62 -4.34
CA PHE A 195 19.51 -10.79 -4.55
C PHE A 195 18.08 -10.42 -4.99
N TYR A 196 17.43 -9.48 -4.32
CA TYR A 196 16.09 -9.01 -4.72
C TYR A 196 16.09 -8.44 -6.15
N LYS A 197 17.08 -7.62 -6.52
CA LYS A 197 17.24 -7.12 -7.90
C LYS A 197 17.47 -8.24 -8.93
N LEU A 198 18.18 -9.29 -8.56
CA LEU A 198 18.43 -10.44 -9.44
C LEU A 198 17.13 -11.20 -9.74
N VAL A 199 16.30 -11.47 -8.71
CA VAL A 199 15.12 -12.35 -8.83
C VAL A 199 13.78 -11.62 -9.06
N GLU A 200 13.74 -10.28 -9.06
CA GLU A 200 12.46 -9.52 -9.19
C GLU A 200 11.67 -9.80 -10.48
N ASN A 201 12.34 -10.29 -11.52
CA ASN A 201 11.71 -10.62 -12.80
C ASN A 201 11.28 -12.10 -12.91
N GLU A 202 11.76 -13.00 -12.05
CA GLU A 202 11.42 -14.43 -12.09
C GLU A 202 9.95 -14.68 -11.71
N ASN A 203 9.49 -13.95 -10.69
CA ASN A 203 8.15 -14.10 -10.10
C ASN A 203 7.19 -12.98 -10.50
N ARG A 204 7.44 -12.34 -11.64
CA ARG A 204 6.62 -11.25 -12.15
C ARG A 204 5.36 -11.77 -12.86
N PRO A 205 4.18 -11.17 -12.66
CA PRO A 205 3.00 -11.53 -13.45
C PRO A 205 3.25 -11.27 -14.94
N ARG A 206 2.64 -12.11 -15.79
CA ARG A 206 2.67 -11.95 -17.25
C ARG A 206 1.50 -11.09 -17.69
N ASP A 207 1.52 -10.57 -18.91
CA ASP A 207 0.31 -9.97 -19.48
C ASP A 207 -0.76 -11.07 -19.66
N TYR A 208 -1.75 -11.06 -18.79
CA TYR A 208 -2.73 -12.14 -18.64
C TYR A 208 -4.15 -11.73 -19.06
N ILE A 209 -4.46 -10.43 -19.12
CA ILE A 209 -5.81 -9.94 -19.42
C ILE A 209 -6.26 -10.39 -20.82
N GLY A 210 -5.35 -10.41 -21.81
CA GLY A 210 -5.64 -10.96 -23.15
C GLY A 210 -6.00 -12.47 -23.14
N SER A 211 -5.70 -13.20 -22.07
CA SER A 211 -6.04 -14.61 -21.88
C SER A 211 -7.27 -14.84 -20.98
N GLN A 212 -7.87 -13.79 -20.41
CA GLN A 212 -9.02 -13.88 -19.51
C GLN A 212 -10.32 -13.49 -20.25
N PRO A 213 -11.25 -14.43 -20.52
CA PRO A 213 -12.46 -14.15 -21.29
C PRO A 213 -13.52 -13.34 -20.52
N GLU A 214 -13.51 -13.39 -19.18
CA GLU A 214 -14.50 -12.71 -18.33
C GLU A 214 -13.92 -11.58 -17.47
N ILE A 215 -12.59 -11.40 -17.42
CA ILE A 215 -11.92 -10.43 -16.54
C ILE A 215 -11.14 -9.43 -17.39
N ASN A 216 -11.37 -8.15 -17.15
CA ASN A 216 -10.63 -7.04 -17.74
C ASN A 216 -9.92 -6.20 -16.66
N GLU A 217 -9.04 -5.30 -17.09
CA GLU A 217 -8.25 -4.43 -16.21
C GLU A 217 -9.11 -3.63 -15.23
N LYS A 218 -10.28 -3.16 -15.67
CA LYS A 218 -11.22 -2.42 -14.83
C LYS A 218 -11.79 -3.29 -13.70
N MET A 219 -12.01 -4.57 -13.95
CA MET A 219 -12.45 -5.53 -12.92
C MET A 219 -11.34 -5.87 -11.94
N ARG A 220 -10.09 -5.98 -12.40
CA ARG A 220 -8.89 -6.04 -11.53
C ARG A 220 -8.81 -4.80 -10.63
N ALA A 221 -8.95 -3.60 -11.21
CA ALA A 221 -8.88 -2.34 -10.47
C ALA A 221 -10.02 -2.20 -9.44
N ILE A 222 -11.24 -2.65 -9.76
CA ILE A 222 -12.36 -2.72 -8.79
C ILE A 222 -12.03 -3.67 -7.63
N LEU A 223 -11.45 -4.85 -7.90
CA LEU A 223 -11.05 -5.78 -6.86
C LEU A 223 -9.98 -5.17 -5.94
N ILE A 224 -8.95 -4.54 -6.51
CA ILE A 224 -7.84 -3.95 -5.76
C ILE A 224 -8.31 -2.74 -4.94
N ASP A 225 -9.15 -1.86 -5.49
CA ASP A 225 -9.76 -0.75 -4.73
C ASP A 225 -10.48 -1.27 -3.48
N TRP A 226 -11.32 -2.30 -3.64
CA TRP A 226 -11.98 -2.94 -2.51
C TRP A 226 -11.01 -3.60 -1.52
N LEU A 227 -10.01 -4.34 -2.00
CA LEU A 227 -9.00 -4.95 -1.13
C LEU A 227 -8.18 -3.93 -0.34
N ILE A 228 -7.99 -2.70 -0.84
CA ILE A 228 -7.32 -1.62 -0.11
C ILE A 228 -8.18 -1.09 1.05
N ASP A 229 -9.50 -1.06 0.91
CA ASP A 229 -10.41 -0.82 2.04
C ASP A 229 -10.38 -2.00 3.05
N VAL A 230 -10.31 -3.25 2.57
CA VAL A 230 -10.22 -4.45 3.43
C VAL A 230 -8.91 -4.45 4.23
N HIS A 231 -7.79 -4.20 3.56
CA HIS A 231 -6.45 -4.03 4.14
C HIS A 231 -6.49 -3.03 5.31
N SER A 232 -7.05 -1.85 5.05
CA SER A 232 -7.19 -0.77 6.04
C SER A 232 -8.17 -1.13 7.18
N LYS A 233 -9.16 -2.00 6.94
CA LYS A 233 -10.14 -2.45 7.93
C LYS A 233 -9.59 -3.52 8.88
N PHE A 234 -8.69 -4.37 8.39
CA PHE A 234 -8.01 -5.38 9.19
C PHE A 234 -6.69 -4.87 9.83
N ASP A 235 -6.25 -3.66 9.51
CA ASP A 235 -5.02 -3.02 10.02
C ASP A 235 -3.77 -3.86 9.71
N LEU A 236 -3.73 -4.43 8.50
CA LEU A 236 -2.65 -5.29 8.03
C LEU A 236 -1.39 -4.49 7.66
N SER A 237 -0.24 -5.15 7.70
CA SER A 237 1.03 -4.66 7.16
C SER A 237 0.91 -4.23 5.68
N PRO A 238 1.66 -3.22 5.22
CA PRO A 238 1.82 -2.95 3.80
C PRO A 238 2.31 -4.18 3.02
N GLU A 239 3.27 -4.93 3.58
CA GLU A 239 3.83 -6.18 3.08
C GLU A 239 2.72 -7.13 2.60
N ALA A 240 1.74 -7.41 3.47
CA ALA A 240 0.59 -8.25 3.14
C ALA A 240 -0.24 -7.72 1.97
N LEU A 241 -0.41 -6.40 1.80
CA LEU A 241 -1.12 -5.82 0.64
C LEU A 241 -0.34 -6.04 -0.66
N TYR A 242 0.96 -5.74 -0.66
CA TYR A 242 1.82 -5.89 -1.83
C TYR A 242 1.96 -7.37 -2.24
N LEU A 243 2.05 -8.28 -1.27
CA LEU A 243 2.03 -9.73 -1.52
C LEU A 243 0.65 -10.22 -2.00
N THR A 244 -0.46 -9.72 -1.44
CA THR A 244 -1.83 -10.03 -1.90
C THR A 244 -1.97 -9.76 -3.40
N ILE A 245 -1.55 -8.58 -3.86
CA ILE A 245 -1.70 -8.17 -5.27
C ILE A 245 -0.77 -9.01 -6.16
N ASN A 246 0.46 -9.29 -5.72
CA ASN A 246 1.37 -10.20 -6.44
C ASN A 246 0.78 -11.60 -6.62
N ILE A 247 0.18 -12.17 -5.58
CA ILE A 247 -0.49 -13.49 -5.61
C ILE A 247 -1.65 -13.48 -6.61
N ILE A 248 -2.50 -12.44 -6.58
CA ILE A 248 -3.65 -12.31 -7.51
C ILE A 248 -3.16 -12.29 -8.96
N ASP A 249 -2.20 -11.42 -9.29
CA ASP A 249 -1.77 -11.23 -10.68
C ASP A 249 -1.03 -12.47 -11.23
N ARG A 250 -0.18 -13.12 -10.42
CA ARG A 250 0.50 -14.37 -10.81
C ARG A 250 -0.48 -15.54 -10.95
N PHE A 251 -1.51 -15.60 -10.10
CA PHE A 251 -2.54 -16.63 -10.20
C PHE A 251 -3.38 -16.45 -11.47
N LEU A 252 -3.82 -15.22 -11.76
CA LEU A 252 -4.56 -14.89 -12.99
C LEU A 252 -3.68 -15.01 -14.25
N SER A 253 -2.34 -14.97 -14.11
CA SER A 253 -1.39 -15.32 -15.18
C SER A 253 -1.34 -16.81 -15.52
N THR A 254 -1.84 -17.71 -14.65
CA THR A 254 -1.72 -19.18 -14.81
C THR A 254 -3.05 -19.92 -14.81
N LYS A 255 -4.14 -19.28 -14.39
CA LYS A 255 -5.49 -19.86 -14.35
C LYS A 255 -6.52 -18.85 -14.88
N VAL A 256 -7.30 -19.27 -15.87
CA VAL A 256 -8.54 -18.58 -16.25
C VAL A 256 -9.52 -18.61 -15.07
N ALA A 257 -10.07 -17.46 -14.72
CA ALA A 257 -11.06 -17.32 -13.65
C ALA A 257 -12.33 -16.64 -14.18
N THR A 258 -13.48 -17.04 -13.66
CA THR A 258 -14.76 -16.37 -13.99
C THR A 258 -14.92 -15.08 -13.19
N ARG A 259 -15.80 -14.19 -13.65
CA ARG A 259 -16.17 -12.97 -12.93
C ARG A 259 -16.67 -13.26 -11.51
N GLY A 260 -17.39 -14.36 -11.31
CA GLY A 260 -17.95 -14.75 -10.01
C GLY A 260 -16.91 -15.25 -9.00
N GLU A 261 -15.75 -15.71 -9.49
CA GLU A 261 -14.64 -16.19 -8.66
C GLU A 261 -13.64 -15.08 -8.32
N LEU A 262 -13.63 -13.95 -9.02
CA LEU A 262 -12.60 -12.91 -8.87
C LEU A 262 -12.49 -12.36 -7.44
N GLN A 263 -13.61 -12.16 -6.73
CA GLN A 263 -13.57 -11.76 -5.32
C GLN A 263 -13.08 -12.91 -4.40
N LEU A 264 -13.46 -14.16 -4.69
CA LEU A 264 -12.97 -15.34 -3.96
C LEU A 264 -11.45 -15.50 -4.10
N VAL A 265 -10.89 -15.26 -5.29
CA VAL A 265 -9.44 -15.20 -5.53
C VAL A 265 -8.82 -14.11 -4.66
N GLY A 266 -9.38 -12.89 -4.68
CA GLY A 266 -8.86 -11.76 -3.90
C GLY A 266 -8.81 -11.99 -2.40
N ILE A 267 -9.90 -12.47 -1.78
CA ILE A 267 -9.92 -12.76 -0.33
C ILE A 267 -9.01 -13.94 0.05
N SER A 268 -8.88 -14.94 -0.83
CA SER A 268 -8.03 -16.10 -0.56
C SER A 268 -6.54 -15.75 -0.71
N ALA A 269 -6.21 -14.87 -1.67
CA ALA A 269 -4.87 -14.29 -1.81
C ALA A 269 -4.50 -13.40 -0.60
N MET A 270 -5.45 -12.62 -0.07
CA MET A 270 -5.23 -11.83 1.14
C MET A 270 -5.07 -12.69 2.38
N LEU A 271 -5.89 -13.73 2.55
CA LEU A 271 -5.73 -14.71 3.63
C LEU A 271 -4.34 -15.37 3.59
N LEU A 272 -3.85 -15.72 2.39
CA LEU A 272 -2.50 -16.27 2.19
C LEU A 272 -1.41 -15.27 2.55
N ALA A 273 -1.49 -14.05 2.03
CA ALA A 273 -0.51 -13.00 2.32
C ALA A 273 -0.49 -12.66 3.83
N SER A 274 -1.65 -12.55 4.47
CA SER A 274 -1.73 -12.33 5.90
C SER A 274 -1.12 -13.49 6.70
N LYS A 275 -1.40 -14.75 6.33
CA LYS A 275 -0.78 -15.93 6.98
C LYS A 275 0.75 -15.97 6.85
N TYR A 276 1.30 -15.27 5.85
CA TYR A 276 2.72 -15.27 5.53
C TYR A 276 3.47 -14.10 6.20
N GLU A 277 2.87 -12.89 6.21
CA GLU A 277 3.52 -11.66 6.71
C GLU A 277 3.08 -11.25 8.13
N GLU A 278 1.87 -11.62 8.58
CA GLU A 278 1.32 -11.14 9.86
C GLU A 278 1.67 -12.05 11.04
N ILE A 279 2.01 -11.44 12.17
CA ILE A 279 2.10 -12.14 13.46
C ILE A 279 0.72 -12.73 13.87
N TRP A 280 -0.36 -12.01 13.55
CA TRP A 280 -1.74 -12.35 13.95
C TRP A 280 -2.72 -12.23 12.76
N PRO A 281 -2.68 -13.15 11.79
CA PRO A 281 -3.53 -13.09 10.61
C PRO A 281 -5.03 -13.20 10.92
N PRO A 282 -5.92 -12.56 10.14
CA PRO A 282 -7.36 -12.77 10.22
C PRO A 282 -7.74 -14.24 9.94
N GLN A 283 -8.80 -14.72 10.57
CA GLN A 283 -9.26 -16.11 10.40
C GLN A 283 -10.11 -16.24 9.14
N VAL A 284 -10.23 -17.48 8.63
CA VAL A 284 -11.10 -17.78 7.45
C VAL A 284 -12.53 -17.27 7.66
N ASN A 285 -13.06 -17.38 8.88
CA ASN A 285 -14.39 -16.88 9.24
C ASN A 285 -14.54 -15.35 9.17
N ASP A 286 -13.44 -14.60 9.35
CA ASP A 286 -13.45 -13.14 9.19
C ASP A 286 -13.63 -12.77 7.71
N PHE A 287 -13.02 -13.54 6.78
CA PHE A 287 -13.23 -13.39 5.34
C PHE A 287 -14.62 -13.87 4.87
N VAL A 288 -15.16 -14.96 5.45
CA VAL A 288 -16.56 -15.37 5.24
C VAL A 288 -17.51 -14.24 5.61
N PHE A 289 -17.32 -13.61 6.78
CA PHE A 289 -18.13 -12.46 7.22
C PHE A 289 -17.91 -11.23 6.32
N LEU A 290 -16.66 -10.93 5.95
CA LEU A 290 -16.30 -9.82 5.07
C LEU A 290 -17.00 -9.88 3.71
N SER A 291 -17.11 -11.08 3.13
CA SER A 291 -17.81 -11.31 1.85
C SER A 291 -19.34 -11.32 1.95
N ASP A 292 -19.93 -10.88 3.07
CA ASP A 292 -21.36 -11.01 3.39
C ASP A 292 -21.88 -12.45 3.21
N ARG A 293 -21.04 -13.44 3.57
CA ARG A 293 -21.29 -14.88 3.40
C ARG A 293 -21.56 -15.32 1.95
N ALA A 294 -21.14 -14.54 0.95
CA ALA A 294 -21.18 -14.95 -0.46
C ALA A 294 -20.32 -16.21 -0.72
N TYR A 295 -19.31 -16.45 0.11
CA TYR A 295 -18.47 -17.65 0.06
C TYR A 295 -18.46 -18.38 1.41
N THR A 296 -18.48 -19.71 1.36
CA THR A 296 -18.34 -20.57 2.53
C THR A 296 -16.88 -20.70 2.96
N HIS A 297 -16.68 -21.16 4.19
CA HIS A 297 -15.36 -21.45 4.76
C HIS A 297 -14.58 -22.46 3.89
N GLU A 298 -15.28 -23.47 3.37
CA GLU A 298 -14.73 -24.54 2.52
C GLU A 298 -14.34 -24.00 1.14
N GLN A 299 -15.10 -23.06 0.57
CA GLN A 299 -14.78 -22.44 -0.72
C GLN A 299 -13.50 -21.59 -0.64
N ILE A 300 -13.30 -20.86 0.46
CA ILE A 300 -12.09 -20.07 0.69
C ILE A 300 -10.88 -21.00 0.84
N LEU A 301 -10.98 -22.06 1.64
CA LEU A 301 -9.89 -23.05 1.78
C LEU A 301 -9.59 -23.81 0.47
N ALA A 302 -10.61 -24.12 -0.33
CA ALA A 302 -10.43 -24.74 -1.65
C ALA A 302 -9.73 -23.80 -2.64
N MET A 303 -10.07 -22.50 -2.63
CA MET A 303 -9.38 -21.50 -3.45
C MET A 303 -7.95 -21.26 -2.97
N GLU A 304 -7.71 -21.14 -1.67
CA GLU A 304 -6.38 -21.04 -1.06
C GLU A 304 -5.47 -22.18 -1.54
N LYS A 305 -5.93 -23.44 -1.42
CA LYS A 305 -5.19 -24.61 -1.91
C LYS A 305 -4.96 -24.58 -3.43
N THR A 306 -5.92 -24.05 -4.19
CA THR A 306 -5.80 -23.91 -5.65
C THR A 306 -4.77 -22.85 -6.03
N ILE A 307 -4.69 -21.73 -5.30
CA ILE A 307 -3.69 -20.68 -5.48
C ILE A 307 -2.29 -21.23 -5.17
N LEU A 308 -2.10 -21.83 -3.99
CA LEU A 308 -0.82 -22.43 -3.58
C LEU A 308 -0.32 -23.47 -4.58
N GLY A 309 -1.21 -24.36 -5.05
CA GLY A 309 -0.87 -25.37 -6.05
C GLY A 309 -0.59 -24.81 -7.45
N LYS A 310 -1.08 -23.62 -7.78
CA LYS A 310 -0.80 -22.94 -9.06
C LYS A 310 0.43 -22.03 -9.03
N LEU A 311 0.80 -21.53 -7.86
CA LEU A 311 2.02 -20.74 -7.64
C LEU A 311 3.19 -21.61 -7.15
N GLU A 312 3.04 -22.94 -7.16
CA GLU A 312 4.06 -23.91 -6.73
C GLU A 312 4.66 -23.56 -5.35
N TRP A 313 3.80 -23.10 -4.43
CA TRP A 313 4.15 -22.61 -3.08
C TRP A 313 5.17 -21.45 -3.03
N THR A 314 5.49 -20.82 -4.17
CA THR A 314 6.47 -19.75 -4.27
C THR A 314 5.85 -18.41 -3.82
N LEU A 315 5.77 -18.19 -2.51
CA LEU A 315 5.28 -16.95 -1.90
C LEU A 315 6.39 -15.99 -1.52
N THR A 316 7.60 -16.49 -1.21
CA THR A 316 8.78 -15.69 -0.88
C THR A 316 9.32 -14.97 -2.12
N VAL A 317 8.83 -13.76 -2.41
CA VAL A 317 9.19 -13.01 -3.61
C VAL A 317 9.43 -11.53 -3.28
N PRO A 318 10.39 -10.85 -3.94
CA PRO A 318 10.59 -9.42 -3.73
C PRO A 318 9.43 -8.63 -4.36
N THR A 319 8.50 -8.19 -3.52
CA THR A 319 7.41 -7.29 -3.94
C THR A 319 7.93 -5.86 -4.12
N HIS A 320 7.08 -4.96 -4.60
CA HIS A 320 7.40 -3.52 -4.63
C HIS A 320 7.81 -2.98 -3.26
N TYR A 321 7.26 -3.53 -2.18
CA TYR A 321 7.43 -3.00 -0.83
C TYR A 321 8.87 -3.07 -0.34
N VAL A 322 9.56 -4.20 -0.53
CA VAL A 322 10.95 -4.34 -0.05
C VAL A 322 11.87 -3.30 -0.70
N PHE A 323 11.61 -2.92 -1.95
CA PHE A 323 12.32 -1.84 -2.63
C PHE A 323 11.89 -0.45 -2.17
N LEU A 324 10.59 -0.23 -1.90
CA LEU A 324 10.08 1.03 -1.35
C LEU A 324 10.76 1.36 -0.03
N VAL A 325 10.88 0.41 0.91
CA VAL A 325 11.56 0.61 2.20
C VAL A 325 12.98 1.15 2.00
N ARG A 326 13.78 0.52 1.12
CA ARG A 326 15.17 0.95 0.83
C ARG A 326 15.23 2.32 0.18
N PHE A 327 14.37 2.57 -0.81
CA PHE A 327 14.47 3.77 -1.63
C PHE A 327 13.84 5.00 -0.96
N ILE A 328 12.83 4.79 -0.11
CA ILE A 328 12.32 5.81 0.83
C ILE A 328 13.42 6.19 1.80
N LYS A 329 14.10 5.22 2.44
CA LYS A 329 15.26 5.49 3.32
C LYS A 329 16.37 6.27 2.59
N ALA A 330 16.72 5.85 1.38
CA ALA A 330 17.69 6.52 0.50
C ALA A 330 17.31 7.96 0.11
N SER A 331 16.01 8.30 0.17
CA SER A 331 15.51 9.64 -0.13
C SER A 331 15.70 10.65 1.00
N LEU A 332 16.13 10.19 2.19
CA LEU A 332 16.20 10.92 3.45
C LEU A 332 14.84 11.56 3.80
N PRO A 333 13.85 10.73 4.15
CA PRO A 333 12.45 11.12 4.11
C PRO A 333 12.05 11.95 5.33
N ASP A 334 11.17 12.92 5.09
CA ASP A 334 10.20 13.38 6.09
C ASP A 334 8.89 12.60 5.93
N GLU A 335 8.00 12.66 6.92
CA GLU A 335 6.72 11.95 6.89
C GLU A 335 5.86 12.30 5.66
N GLU A 336 5.98 13.53 5.13
CA GLU A 336 5.20 13.97 3.97
C GLU A 336 5.71 13.29 2.69
N LEU A 337 7.05 13.23 2.50
CA LEU A 337 7.67 12.49 1.41
C LEU A 337 7.34 11.01 1.49
N GLU A 338 7.52 10.37 2.65
CA GLU A 338 7.21 8.95 2.82
C GLU A 338 5.75 8.61 2.49
N ASN A 339 4.79 9.40 3.02
CA ASN A 339 3.37 9.20 2.69
C ASN A 339 3.09 9.43 1.20
N THR A 340 3.73 10.42 0.57
CA THR A 340 3.57 10.71 -0.87
C THR A 340 4.12 9.58 -1.73
N VAL A 341 5.25 8.96 -1.36
CA VAL A 341 5.80 7.79 -2.07
C VAL A 341 4.85 6.60 -1.99
N HIS A 342 4.37 6.26 -0.80
CA HIS A 342 3.42 5.15 -0.63
C HIS A 342 2.09 5.40 -1.36
N PHE A 343 1.58 6.63 -1.35
CA PHE A 343 0.40 7.03 -2.13
C PHE A 343 0.59 6.79 -3.63
N LEU A 344 1.68 7.28 -4.22
CA LEU A 344 1.97 7.10 -5.64
C LEU A 344 2.22 5.63 -6.00
N ALA A 345 2.88 4.87 -5.12
CA ALA A 345 3.11 3.44 -5.31
C ALA A 345 1.79 2.64 -5.29
N GLU A 346 0.88 2.90 -4.34
CA GLU A 346 -0.44 2.25 -4.30
C GLU A 346 -1.32 2.61 -5.51
N LEU A 347 -1.25 3.85 -6.03
CA LEU A 347 -1.87 4.19 -7.31
C LEU A 347 -1.27 3.38 -8.48
N GLY A 348 0.05 3.15 -8.47
CA GLY A 348 0.74 2.28 -9.42
C GLY A 348 0.26 0.83 -9.37
N LEU A 349 0.00 0.27 -8.19
CA LEU A 349 -0.54 -1.10 -8.03
C LEU A 349 -1.92 -1.26 -8.67
N MET A 350 -2.77 -0.24 -8.59
CA MET A 350 -4.10 -0.25 -9.20
C MET A 350 -4.02 -0.24 -10.74
N ASN A 351 -2.99 0.40 -11.31
CA ASN A 351 -2.77 0.45 -12.74
C ASN A 351 -2.18 -0.89 -13.26
N TYR A 352 -2.90 -1.56 -14.16
CA TYR A 352 -2.47 -2.83 -14.74
C TYR A 352 -1.24 -2.65 -15.66
N GLU A 353 -1.26 -1.64 -16.52
CA GLU A 353 -0.22 -1.32 -17.50
C GLU A 353 1.14 -1.11 -16.81
N THR A 354 1.18 -0.31 -15.73
CA THR A 354 2.38 -0.08 -14.91
C THR A 354 2.93 -1.37 -14.31
N MET A 355 2.07 -2.25 -13.79
CA MET A 355 2.48 -3.55 -13.21
C MET A 355 3.04 -4.52 -14.26
N ILE A 356 2.49 -4.52 -15.47
CA ILE A 356 2.93 -5.39 -16.58
C ILE A 356 4.12 -4.81 -17.35
N ARG A 357 4.37 -3.49 -17.32
CA ARG A 357 5.56 -2.88 -17.95
C ARG A 357 6.79 -2.79 -17.06
N HIS A 358 6.65 -2.33 -15.82
CA HIS A 358 7.79 -2.00 -14.97
C HIS A 358 8.05 -3.04 -13.87
N SER A 359 9.32 -3.31 -13.59
CA SER A 359 9.72 -4.25 -12.55
C SER A 359 9.46 -3.65 -11.16
N PRO A 360 9.32 -4.48 -10.10
CA PRO A 360 9.01 -4.00 -8.75
C PRO A 360 9.92 -2.89 -8.24
N SER A 361 11.22 -2.99 -8.49
CA SER A 361 12.20 -1.97 -8.07
C SER A 361 12.12 -0.71 -8.92
N LYS A 362 11.79 -0.81 -10.22
CA LYS A 362 11.61 0.37 -11.10
C LYS A 362 10.41 1.20 -10.66
N VAL A 363 9.27 0.57 -10.38
CA VAL A 363 8.08 1.27 -9.87
C VAL A 363 8.36 1.93 -8.52
N ALA A 364 9.06 1.24 -7.61
CA ALA A 364 9.44 1.81 -6.31
C ALA A 364 10.34 3.06 -6.45
N ALA A 365 11.36 2.99 -7.30
CA ALA A 365 12.26 4.12 -7.55
C ALA A 365 11.54 5.29 -8.26
N SER A 366 10.69 5.00 -9.24
CA SER A 366 9.85 6.01 -9.90
C SER A 366 8.83 6.65 -8.96
N ALA A 367 8.30 5.94 -7.97
CA ALA A 367 7.45 6.53 -6.93
C ALA A 367 8.22 7.52 -6.05
N VAL A 368 9.46 7.20 -5.68
CA VAL A 368 10.37 8.13 -4.96
C VAL A 368 10.67 9.38 -5.78
N TYR A 369 11.07 9.22 -7.05
CA TYR A 369 11.34 10.35 -7.94
C TYR A 369 10.09 11.22 -8.17
N ALA A 370 8.93 10.60 -8.43
CA ALA A 370 7.66 11.32 -8.63
C ALA A 370 7.21 12.07 -7.37
N ALA A 371 7.35 11.48 -6.18
CA ALA A 371 7.01 12.15 -4.92
C ALA A 371 7.92 13.36 -4.65
N ARG A 372 9.24 13.22 -4.90
CA ARG A 372 10.21 14.32 -4.79
C ARG A 372 9.87 15.47 -5.77
N CYS A 373 9.45 15.14 -6.99
CA CYS A 373 8.94 16.12 -7.95
C CYS A 373 7.64 16.80 -7.48
N THR A 374 6.65 16.05 -6.97
CA THR A 374 5.39 16.61 -6.43
C THR A 374 5.64 17.56 -5.26
N LEU A 375 6.61 17.25 -4.40
CA LEU A 375 7.01 18.07 -3.25
C LEU A 375 8.08 19.14 -3.57
N ASN A 376 8.44 19.32 -4.85
CA ASN A 376 9.47 20.26 -5.32
C ASN A 376 10.82 20.14 -4.59
N LYS A 377 11.20 18.92 -4.15
CA LYS A 377 12.49 18.67 -3.49
C LYS A 377 13.60 18.81 -4.54
N SER A 378 14.66 19.55 -4.23
CA SER A 378 15.78 19.80 -5.15
C SER A 378 17.11 19.30 -4.57
N PRO A 379 17.93 18.55 -5.35
CA PRO A 379 17.61 18.01 -6.67
C PRO A 379 16.55 16.88 -6.58
N SER A 380 15.74 16.72 -7.64
CA SER A 380 14.67 15.71 -7.68
C SER A 380 15.23 14.28 -7.62
N TRP A 381 16.37 14.05 -8.28
CA TRP A 381 17.16 12.83 -8.22
C TRP A 381 18.60 13.20 -7.83
N ASN A 382 19.25 12.40 -6.98
CA ASN A 382 20.59 12.69 -6.45
C ASN A 382 21.51 11.46 -6.52
N GLU A 383 22.79 11.64 -6.23
CA GLU A 383 23.78 10.55 -6.30
C GLU A 383 23.45 9.40 -5.32
N THR A 384 22.98 9.71 -4.10
CA THR A 384 22.57 8.70 -3.10
C THR A 384 21.43 7.80 -3.61
N LEU A 385 20.40 8.39 -4.21
CA LEU A 385 19.27 7.67 -4.83
C LEU A 385 19.75 6.85 -6.03
N SER A 386 20.61 7.41 -6.87
CA SER A 386 21.19 6.74 -8.03
C SER A 386 21.98 5.49 -7.61
N LEU A 387 22.81 5.61 -6.56
CA LEU A 387 23.59 4.51 -5.99
C LEU A 387 22.69 3.39 -5.44
N HIS A 388 21.77 3.70 -4.52
CA HIS A 388 20.99 2.67 -3.83
C HIS A 388 19.90 2.03 -4.70
N THR A 389 19.41 2.73 -5.75
CA THR A 389 18.38 2.19 -6.65
C THR A 389 18.96 1.49 -7.87
N GLY A 390 20.18 1.87 -8.29
CA GLY A 390 20.79 1.47 -9.55
C GLY A 390 20.16 2.12 -10.80
N TYR A 391 19.40 3.21 -10.66
CA TYR A 391 18.71 3.88 -11.76
C TYR A 391 19.10 5.36 -11.94
N SER A 392 19.21 5.79 -13.20
CA SER A 392 19.28 7.21 -13.55
C SER A 392 17.89 7.84 -13.67
N GLU A 393 17.82 9.18 -13.65
CA GLU A 393 16.58 9.93 -13.78
C GLU A 393 15.85 9.61 -15.11
N GLU A 394 16.59 9.48 -16.21
CA GLU A 394 16.06 9.17 -17.53
C GLU A 394 15.40 7.78 -17.58
N GLN A 395 15.99 6.81 -16.88
CA GLN A 395 15.45 5.44 -16.81
C GLN A 395 14.12 5.38 -16.06
N LEU A 396 13.91 6.25 -15.06
CA LEU A 396 12.71 6.31 -14.23
C LEU A 396 11.59 7.17 -14.84
N MET A 397 11.92 8.05 -15.78
CA MET A 397 11.03 9.11 -16.27
C MET A 397 9.69 8.57 -16.81
N GLU A 398 9.70 7.52 -17.63
CA GLU A 398 8.51 6.89 -18.20
C GLU A 398 7.51 6.45 -17.11
N CYS A 399 7.95 5.56 -16.21
CA CYS A 399 7.11 5.05 -15.12
C CYS A 399 6.67 6.16 -14.16
N ALA A 400 7.53 7.15 -13.90
CA ALA A 400 7.16 8.30 -13.06
C ALA A 400 6.06 9.16 -13.70
N ARG A 401 6.05 9.33 -15.04
CA ARG A 401 4.95 9.97 -15.76
C ARG A 401 3.66 9.17 -15.64
N GLU A 402 3.71 7.84 -15.73
CA GLU A 402 2.53 6.97 -15.51
C GLU A 402 1.95 7.16 -14.09
N LEU A 403 2.79 7.15 -13.06
CA LEU A 403 2.35 7.34 -11.66
C LEU A 403 1.75 8.74 -11.43
N VAL A 404 2.36 9.79 -11.98
CA VAL A 404 1.83 11.16 -11.86
C VAL A 404 0.55 11.36 -12.69
N ARG A 405 0.40 10.65 -13.81
CA ARG A 405 -0.86 10.59 -14.56
C ARG A 405 -1.96 9.92 -13.73
N CYS A 406 -1.67 8.81 -13.05
CA CYS A 406 -2.58 8.18 -12.11
C CYS A 406 -2.97 9.13 -10.96
N HIS A 407 -2.00 9.88 -10.41
CA HIS A 407 -2.26 10.94 -9.42
C HIS A 407 -3.20 12.03 -9.96
N SER A 408 -3.00 12.50 -11.20
CA SER A 408 -3.88 13.52 -11.82
C SER A 408 -5.33 13.07 -12.01
N MET A 409 -5.59 11.76 -11.98
CA MET A 409 -6.93 11.17 -12.08
C MET A 409 -7.49 10.73 -10.72
N ALA A 410 -6.66 10.63 -9.68
CA ALA A 410 -7.09 10.31 -8.32
C ALA A 410 -8.11 11.34 -7.82
N GLY A 411 -9.02 10.93 -6.93
CA GLY A 411 -10.09 11.80 -6.43
C GLY A 411 -11.24 12.07 -7.42
N SER A 412 -11.03 11.96 -8.73
CA SER A 412 -12.06 12.20 -9.76
C SER A 412 -12.90 10.96 -10.16
N GLY A 413 -12.39 9.75 -9.90
CA GLY A 413 -12.96 8.49 -10.39
C GLY A 413 -14.02 7.86 -9.48
N LYS A 414 -14.49 6.66 -9.86
CA LYS A 414 -15.32 5.80 -8.98
C LYS A 414 -14.51 4.98 -7.99
N LEU A 415 -13.28 4.63 -8.37
CA LEU A 415 -12.32 3.95 -7.51
C LEU A 415 -11.59 5.01 -6.70
N GLN A 416 -11.62 4.86 -5.38
CA GLN A 416 -11.37 5.94 -4.43
C GLN A 416 -10.68 5.46 -3.15
N ALA A 417 -10.45 4.15 -2.96
CA ALA A 417 -9.87 3.62 -1.73
C ALA A 417 -8.52 4.25 -1.44
N VAL A 418 -7.57 4.23 -2.38
CA VAL A 418 -6.24 4.86 -2.22
C VAL A 418 -6.36 6.36 -1.93
N HIS A 419 -7.16 7.10 -2.72
CA HIS A 419 -7.34 8.54 -2.51
C HIS A 419 -7.91 8.86 -1.11
N ARG A 420 -8.91 8.11 -0.64
CA ARG A 420 -9.42 8.22 0.75
C ARG A 420 -8.36 7.86 1.79
N LYS A 421 -7.64 6.74 1.59
CA LYS A 421 -6.57 6.23 2.48
C LYS A 421 -5.51 7.30 2.77
N TYR A 422 -5.14 8.07 1.76
CA TYR A 422 -4.11 9.13 1.80
C TYR A 422 -4.68 10.56 1.91
N SER A 423 -5.99 10.71 1.99
CA SER A 423 -6.66 11.96 2.41
C SER A 423 -6.82 12.06 3.94
N ASP A 424 -6.49 11.03 4.71
CA ASP A 424 -6.49 11.10 6.18
C ASP A 424 -5.38 12.05 6.68
N ALA A 425 -5.70 12.89 7.67
CA ALA A 425 -4.75 13.79 8.32
C ALA A 425 -3.53 13.05 8.92
N LYS A 426 -3.70 11.78 9.34
CA LYS A 426 -2.59 10.90 9.76
C LYS A 426 -1.53 10.69 8.69
N ARG A 427 -1.89 10.84 7.41
CA ARG A 427 -0.99 10.70 6.25
C ARG A 427 -0.70 12.04 5.58
N ARG A 428 -0.70 13.11 6.37
CA ARG A 428 -0.43 14.49 5.95
C ARG A 428 -1.31 14.96 4.78
N THR A 429 -2.45 14.32 4.55
CA THR A 429 -3.38 14.60 3.44
C THR A 429 -2.72 14.61 2.05
N VAL A 430 -1.67 13.81 1.83
CA VAL A 430 -0.84 13.85 0.60
C VAL A 430 -1.62 13.61 -0.69
N ALA A 431 -2.78 12.94 -0.63
CA ALA A 431 -3.67 12.78 -1.78
C ALA A 431 -4.29 14.09 -2.31
N LEU A 432 -4.25 15.17 -1.52
CA LEU A 432 -4.75 16.50 -1.89
C LEU A 432 -3.65 17.41 -2.49
N LEU A 433 -2.41 16.93 -2.58
CA LEU A 433 -1.31 17.67 -3.20
C LEU A 433 -1.54 17.78 -4.72
N SER A 434 -0.90 18.78 -5.34
CA SER A 434 -0.91 18.89 -6.80
C SER A 434 0.02 17.84 -7.43
N PRO A 435 -0.40 17.15 -8.51
CA PRO A 435 0.49 16.32 -9.31
C PRO A 435 1.69 17.11 -9.87
N ALA A 436 2.84 16.44 -10.02
CA ALA A 436 4.07 17.04 -10.51
C ALA A 436 3.94 17.50 -11.98
N LYS A 437 3.69 18.80 -12.19
CA LYS A 437 3.37 19.38 -13.52
C LYS A 437 4.47 19.17 -14.57
N ASN A 438 5.74 19.14 -14.14
CA ASN A 438 6.89 18.84 -14.99
C ASN A 438 6.86 17.42 -15.59
N LEU A 439 6.15 16.48 -14.95
CA LEU A 439 5.97 15.10 -15.43
C LEU A 439 4.63 14.89 -16.16
N LEU A 440 3.75 15.89 -16.21
CA LEU A 440 2.50 15.83 -17.00
C LEU A 440 2.62 16.43 -18.41
N HIS A 441 3.63 17.27 -18.64
CA HIS A 441 3.79 18.04 -19.89
C HIS A 441 5.19 17.84 -20.49
N SER A 442 5.41 16.69 -21.13
CA SER A 442 6.42 16.49 -22.19
C SER A 442 6.04 15.25 -23.00
#